data_AF-A0A7S3BV80-F1
#
_entry.id   AF-A0A7S3BV80-F1
#
_cell.length_a   1.000
_cell.length_b   1.000
_cell.length_c   1.000
_cell.angle_alpha   90.00
_cell.angle_beta   90.00
_cell.angle_gamma   90.00
#
_symmetry.space_group_name_H-M   'P 1'
#
loop_
_entity.id
_entity.type
_entity.pdbx_description
1 polymer ?
#
loop_
_entity_poly.entity_id
_entity_poly.type
_entity_poly.pdbx_seq_one_letter_code
_entity_poly.pdbx_strand_id
1 'polypeptide(L)'
;QKNGITNLEMLEAAARLHILTGEPTYRSQAERAWEWLMQSPIRQADGLLNDGLSGDPTSQSDCCNGSSSFGYKPICVNNGGPTYTYVQGMFVGAATALYRISSNITYLAEAGRTLDAVLGQLSVEGVLVEPFQQTADALPPPCTENHDPANGDLYSFKGVFMLQLADFLNASADLRLPAHAPSPLRDGIRTDLVQLILNSSDAAWSLRDQPPWRAVPADACADGALSHLTEGPPKFPMYWKFLAGEPGRTAPARVCQDSRTQISALSLFVAHALVLSETFSAL
;
A
#
# COMPACT_ATOMS: atom_id res chain seq x y z
N GLN A 1 -2.93 -5.61 -20.61
CA GLN A 1 -2.55 -5.82 -19.18
C GLN A 1 -3.77 -5.57 -18.30
N LYS A 2 -3.83 -6.17 -17.09
CA LYS A 2 -4.76 -5.79 -16.01
C LYS A 2 -3.96 -5.49 -14.75
N ASN A 3 -3.94 -4.25 -14.29
CA ASN A 3 -3.23 -3.87 -13.08
C ASN A 3 -4.05 -4.23 -11.84
N GLY A 4 -3.37 -4.67 -10.78
CA GLY A 4 -3.99 -5.01 -9.51
C GLY A 4 -4.70 -3.81 -8.91
N ILE A 5 -4.04 -2.64 -8.91
CA ILE A 5 -4.57 -1.44 -8.26
C ILE A 5 -5.94 -1.02 -8.78
N THR A 6 -6.15 -0.97 -10.10
CA THR A 6 -7.42 -0.49 -10.66
C THR A 6 -8.59 -1.40 -10.34
N ASN A 7 -8.34 -2.71 -10.21
CA ASN A 7 -9.36 -3.68 -9.80
C ASN A 7 -9.65 -3.58 -8.30
N LEU A 8 -8.62 -3.35 -7.48
CA LEU A 8 -8.75 -3.18 -6.04
C LEU A 8 -9.47 -1.88 -5.65
N GLU A 9 -9.12 -0.75 -6.28
CA GLU A 9 -9.79 0.54 -6.10
C GLU A 9 -11.27 0.47 -6.50
N MET A 10 -11.58 -0.18 -7.64
CA MET A 10 -12.95 -0.41 -8.05
C MET A 10 -13.74 -1.24 -7.02
N LEU A 11 -13.13 -2.33 -6.53
CA LEU A 11 -13.74 -3.19 -5.51
C LEU A 11 -14.04 -2.39 -4.23
N GLU A 12 -13.04 -1.68 -3.70
CA GLU A 12 -13.19 -0.92 -2.46
C GLU A 12 -14.19 0.23 -2.64
N ALA A 13 -14.14 0.95 -3.77
CA ALA A 13 -15.09 2.00 -4.08
C ALA A 13 -16.53 1.48 -4.14
N ALA A 14 -16.76 0.34 -4.80
CA ALA A 14 -18.07 -0.30 -4.81
C ALA A 14 -18.52 -0.72 -3.40
N ALA A 15 -17.65 -1.33 -2.60
CA ALA A 15 -17.98 -1.68 -1.22
C ALA A 15 -18.35 -0.44 -0.37
N ARG A 16 -17.53 0.62 -0.43
CA ARG A 16 -17.78 1.87 0.30
C ARG A 16 -19.05 2.58 -0.19
N LEU A 17 -19.33 2.58 -1.49
CA LEU A 17 -20.58 3.12 -2.03
C LEU A 17 -21.80 2.35 -1.51
N HIS A 18 -21.74 1.02 -1.40
CA HIS A 18 -22.81 0.24 -0.77
C HIS A 18 -23.02 0.63 0.70
N ILE A 19 -21.93 0.78 1.47
CA ILE A 19 -22.01 1.20 2.88
C ILE A 19 -22.70 2.56 3.01
N LEU A 20 -22.39 3.51 2.12
CA LEU A 20 -22.95 4.86 2.18
C LEU A 20 -24.41 4.95 1.71
N THR A 21 -24.78 4.15 0.71
CA THR A 21 -26.06 4.31 0.00
C THR A 21 -27.08 3.22 0.30
N GLY A 22 -26.63 2.05 0.77
CA GLY A 22 -27.44 0.84 0.87
C GLY A 22 -27.77 0.17 -0.48
N GLU A 23 -27.34 0.74 -1.61
CA GLU A 23 -27.72 0.27 -2.94
C GLU A 23 -27.12 -1.13 -3.23
N PRO A 24 -27.94 -2.17 -3.47
CA PRO A 24 -27.47 -3.55 -3.58
C PRO A 24 -26.61 -3.79 -4.82
N THR A 25 -26.74 -2.96 -5.85
CA THR A 25 -25.91 -3.04 -7.07
C THR A 25 -24.42 -2.89 -6.75
N TYR A 26 -24.05 -1.96 -5.87
CA TYR A 26 -22.65 -1.76 -5.49
C TYR A 26 -22.09 -2.93 -4.68
N ARG A 27 -22.90 -3.51 -3.80
CA ARG A 27 -22.53 -4.75 -3.10
C ARG A 27 -22.24 -5.88 -4.08
N SER A 28 -23.16 -6.12 -5.03
CA SER A 28 -22.97 -7.16 -6.05
C SER A 28 -21.72 -6.93 -6.89
N GLN A 29 -21.40 -5.69 -7.24
CA GLN A 29 -20.17 -5.36 -7.96
C GLN A 29 -18.92 -5.64 -7.13
N ALA A 30 -18.91 -5.27 -5.85
CA ALA A 30 -17.80 -5.53 -4.94
C ALA A 30 -17.57 -7.03 -4.71
N GLU A 31 -18.65 -7.80 -4.46
CA GLU A 31 -18.58 -9.26 -4.28
C GLU A 31 -18.07 -9.95 -5.56
N ARG A 32 -18.53 -9.54 -6.74
CA ARG A 32 -18.04 -10.08 -8.02
C ARG A 32 -16.56 -9.77 -8.27
N ALA A 33 -16.10 -8.56 -7.94
CA ALA A 33 -14.70 -8.18 -8.05
C ALA A 33 -13.84 -8.99 -7.07
N TRP A 34 -14.32 -9.21 -5.84
CA TRP A 34 -13.68 -10.08 -4.86
C TRP A 34 -13.56 -11.53 -5.34
N GLU A 35 -14.64 -12.13 -5.83
CA GLU A 35 -14.64 -13.50 -6.35
C GLU A 35 -13.64 -13.67 -7.49
N TRP A 36 -13.58 -12.71 -8.42
CA TRP A 36 -12.58 -12.70 -9.48
C TRP A 36 -11.16 -12.61 -8.91
N LEU A 37 -10.92 -11.73 -7.95
CA LEU A 37 -9.61 -11.52 -7.36
C LEU A 37 -9.11 -12.77 -6.61
N MET A 38 -9.99 -13.44 -5.88
CA MET A 38 -9.66 -14.66 -5.13
C MET A 38 -9.28 -15.84 -6.04
N GLN A 39 -9.80 -15.87 -7.27
CA GLN A 39 -9.47 -16.87 -8.29
C GLN A 39 -8.35 -16.41 -9.25
N SER A 40 -7.93 -15.15 -9.13
CA SER A 40 -6.97 -14.55 -10.04
C SER A 40 -5.54 -15.02 -9.72
N PRO A 41 -4.71 -15.31 -10.74
CA PRO A 41 -3.31 -15.65 -10.52
C PRO A 41 -2.48 -14.46 -10.02
N ILE A 42 -3.05 -13.26 -9.89
CA ILE A 42 -2.38 -12.08 -9.31
C ILE A 42 -1.99 -12.30 -7.85
N ARG A 43 -2.70 -13.20 -7.14
CA ARG A 43 -2.42 -13.57 -5.75
C ARG A 43 -1.36 -14.66 -5.71
N GLN A 44 -0.34 -14.43 -4.89
CA GLN A 44 0.68 -15.43 -4.59
C GLN A 44 0.20 -16.41 -3.51
N ALA A 45 0.90 -17.54 -3.41
CA ALA A 45 0.60 -18.58 -2.43
C ALA A 45 0.83 -18.12 -0.98
N ASP A 46 1.66 -17.11 -0.74
CA ASP A 46 1.90 -16.53 0.58
C ASP A 46 0.83 -15.52 1.00
N GLY A 47 0.06 -14.96 0.06
CA GLY A 47 -0.98 -13.97 0.30
C GLY A 47 -0.64 -12.56 -0.22
N LEU A 48 0.56 -12.31 -0.74
CA LEU A 48 0.87 -11.05 -1.44
C LEU A 48 0.23 -11.03 -2.83
N LEU A 49 0.01 -9.83 -3.35
CA LEU A 49 -0.51 -9.58 -4.69
C LEU A 49 0.57 -8.93 -5.55
N ASN A 50 0.83 -9.50 -6.73
CA ASN A 50 1.69 -8.86 -7.74
C ASN A 50 0.99 -7.65 -8.37
N ASP A 51 1.77 -6.81 -9.05
CA ASP A 51 1.30 -5.58 -9.70
C ASP A 51 0.18 -5.81 -10.73
N GLY A 52 0.12 -6.97 -11.38
CA GLY A 52 -0.93 -7.20 -12.36
C GLY A 52 -0.91 -8.54 -13.06
N LEU A 53 -1.70 -8.60 -14.13
CA LEU A 53 -1.78 -9.70 -15.07
C LEU A 53 -1.40 -9.23 -16.47
N SER A 54 -0.70 -10.07 -17.20
CA SER A 54 -0.39 -9.88 -18.62
C SER A 54 -0.94 -11.05 -19.44
N GLY A 55 -1.03 -10.84 -20.76
CA GLY A 55 -1.15 -11.98 -21.67
C GLY A 55 0.14 -12.79 -21.65
N ASP A 56 0.06 -14.05 -22.06
CA ASP A 56 1.24 -14.91 -22.24
C ASP A 56 2.23 -14.23 -23.23
N PRO A 57 3.53 -14.07 -22.86
CA PRO A 57 4.55 -13.46 -23.72
C PRO A 57 4.69 -14.10 -25.10
N THR A 58 4.30 -15.37 -25.25
CA THR A 58 4.35 -16.12 -26.52
C THR A 58 3.13 -15.89 -27.41
N SER A 59 2.02 -15.41 -26.84
CA SER A 59 0.77 -15.13 -27.56
C SER A 59 0.31 -13.72 -27.23
N GLN A 60 0.88 -12.76 -27.96
CA GLN A 60 0.69 -11.32 -27.92
C GLN A 60 -0.80 -10.89 -27.91
N SER A 61 -1.48 -11.05 -26.78
CA SER A 61 -2.88 -10.69 -26.60
C SER A 61 -3.07 -10.19 -25.18
N ASP A 62 -3.36 -8.91 -25.05
CA ASP A 62 -3.65 -8.27 -23.79
C ASP A 62 -4.70 -9.03 -22.99
N CYS A 63 -4.48 -9.15 -21.68
CA CYS A 63 -5.40 -9.69 -20.67
C CYS A 63 -6.86 -9.15 -20.68
N CYS A 64 -7.18 -8.21 -21.56
CA CYS A 64 -8.46 -7.53 -21.68
C CYS A 64 -9.00 -7.65 -23.10
N ASN A 65 -10.22 -8.20 -23.26
CA ASN A 65 -11.13 -8.12 -24.42
C ASN A 65 -10.53 -8.20 -25.84
N GLY A 66 -9.26 -8.55 -26.01
CA GLY A 66 -8.63 -8.75 -27.28
C GLY A 66 -9.26 -9.97 -27.91
N SER A 67 -9.87 -9.80 -29.07
CA SER A 67 -9.95 -10.90 -30.01
C SER A 67 -8.51 -11.29 -30.32
N SER A 68 -8.05 -12.45 -29.87
CA SER A 68 -6.86 -13.01 -30.50
C SER A 68 -7.18 -13.18 -31.98
N SER A 69 -6.19 -12.98 -32.85
CA SER A 69 -6.31 -13.35 -34.28
C SER A 69 -6.65 -14.85 -34.47
N PHE A 70 -6.65 -15.62 -33.39
CA PHE A 70 -6.87 -17.05 -33.32
C PHE A 70 -8.25 -17.45 -32.74
N GLY A 71 -9.13 -16.50 -32.41
CA GLY A 71 -10.53 -16.77 -32.05
C GLY A 71 -10.78 -17.27 -30.62
N TYR A 72 -9.78 -17.27 -29.74
CA TYR A 72 -9.91 -17.56 -28.30
C TYR A 72 -9.59 -16.35 -27.43
N LYS A 73 -10.17 -16.28 -26.23
CA LYS A 73 -9.84 -15.24 -25.23
C LYS A 73 -8.41 -15.47 -24.70
N PRO A 74 -7.61 -14.42 -24.51
CA PRO A 74 -6.30 -14.53 -23.87
C PRO A 74 -6.40 -15.16 -22.48
N ILE A 75 -5.48 -16.07 -22.18
CA ILE A 75 -5.28 -16.56 -20.81
C ILE A 75 -4.47 -15.50 -20.06
N CYS A 76 -5.04 -14.97 -18.99
CA CYS A 76 -4.32 -14.07 -18.11
C CYS A 76 -3.38 -14.85 -17.19
N VAL A 77 -2.11 -14.47 -17.19
CA VAL A 77 -1.11 -14.97 -16.26
C VAL A 77 -0.64 -13.83 -15.37
N ASN A 78 -0.14 -14.18 -14.18
CA ASN A 78 0.53 -13.22 -13.31
C ASN A 78 1.69 -12.58 -14.08
N ASN A 79 1.82 -11.24 -14.01
CA ASN A 79 2.90 -10.54 -14.71
C ASN A 79 4.27 -10.73 -14.04
N GLY A 80 4.33 -11.40 -12.88
CA GLY A 80 5.55 -11.54 -12.07
C GLY A 80 6.04 -10.21 -11.52
N GLY A 81 5.22 -9.17 -11.57
CA GLY A 81 5.57 -7.81 -11.18
C GLY A 81 5.68 -7.64 -9.66
N PRO A 82 6.18 -6.50 -9.18
CA PRO A 82 6.50 -6.32 -7.77
C PRO A 82 5.26 -6.36 -6.87
N THR A 83 5.45 -6.75 -5.62
CA THR A 83 4.39 -6.80 -4.59
C THR A 83 4.28 -5.49 -3.83
N TYR A 84 4.07 -4.38 -4.55
CA TYR A 84 4.09 -3.03 -3.97
C TYR A 84 3.13 -2.86 -2.79
N THR A 85 3.51 -2.06 -1.79
CA THR A 85 2.75 -1.97 -0.52
C THR A 85 1.33 -1.44 -0.73
N TYR A 86 1.12 -0.52 -1.69
CA TYR A 86 -0.20 0.04 -1.96
C TYR A 86 -1.20 -0.99 -2.48
N VAL A 87 -0.77 -1.95 -3.31
CA VAL A 87 -1.62 -3.06 -3.76
C VAL A 87 -2.05 -3.90 -2.55
N GLN A 88 -1.12 -4.17 -1.63
CA GLN A 88 -1.42 -4.95 -0.43
C GLN A 88 -2.40 -4.20 0.49
N GLY A 89 -2.16 -2.91 0.68
CA GLY A 89 -3.02 -2.03 1.46
C GLY A 89 -4.43 -1.96 0.90
N MET A 90 -4.57 -1.73 -0.40
CA MET A 90 -5.87 -1.67 -1.06
C MET A 90 -6.62 -3.00 -1.01
N PHE A 91 -5.93 -4.14 -1.08
CA PHE A 91 -6.55 -5.44 -0.82
C PHE A 91 -7.10 -5.56 0.61
N VAL A 92 -6.30 -5.15 1.60
CA VAL A 92 -6.72 -5.12 3.01
C VAL A 92 -7.91 -4.19 3.23
N GLY A 93 -7.91 -3.01 2.61
CA GLY A 93 -9.02 -2.04 2.65
C GLY A 93 -10.31 -2.58 2.04
N ALA A 94 -10.21 -3.12 0.83
CA ALA A 94 -11.30 -3.81 0.13
C ALA A 94 -11.92 -4.93 0.96
N ALA A 95 -11.09 -5.81 1.53
CA ALA A 95 -11.53 -6.89 2.40
C ALA A 95 -12.23 -6.37 3.66
N THR A 96 -11.67 -5.33 4.28
CA THR A 96 -12.24 -4.69 5.47
C THR A 96 -13.61 -4.07 5.17
N ALA A 97 -13.78 -3.43 4.02
CA ALA A 97 -15.06 -2.88 3.59
C ALA A 97 -16.11 -3.99 3.37
N LEU A 98 -15.75 -5.10 2.72
CA LEU A 98 -16.65 -6.25 2.55
C LEU A 98 -17.03 -6.94 3.87
N TYR A 99 -16.09 -7.00 4.81
CA TYR A 99 -16.38 -7.46 6.17
C TYR A 99 -17.46 -6.59 6.82
N ARG A 100 -17.37 -5.25 6.73
CA ARG A 100 -18.39 -4.35 7.29
C ARG A 100 -19.78 -4.54 6.67
N ILE A 101 -19.86 -4.92 5.39
CA ILE A 101 -21.14 -5.14 4.69
C ILE A 101 -21.82 -6.44 5.15
N SER A 102 -21.04 -7.50 5.37
CA SER A 102 -21.58 -8.87 5.48
C SER A 102 -21.31 -9.54 6.82
N SER A 103 -20.42 -8.99 7.64
CA SER A 103 -19.81 -9.63 8.81
C SER A 103 -19.13 -10.98 8.50
N ASN A 104 -18.84 -11.28 7.23
CA ASN A 104 -18.17 -12.51 6.85
C ASN A 104 -16.68 -12.44 7.21
N ILE A 105 -16.29 -13.18 8.23
CA ILE A 105 -14.93 -13.18 8.79
C ILE A 105 -13.86 -13.68 7.82
N THR A 106 -14.24 -14.38 6.74
CA THR A 106 -13.26 -14.83 5.72
C THR A 106 -12.57 -13.67 5.03
N TYR A 107 -13.22 -12.50 4.91
CA TYR A 107 -12.58 -11.31 4.36
C TYR A 107 -11.41 -10.85 5.24
N LEU A 108 -11.61 -10.78 6.56
CA LEU A 108 -10.53 -10.44 7.49
C LEU A 108 -9.45 -11.52 7.55
N ALA A 109 -9.81 -12.80 7.40
CA ALA A 109 -8.82 -13.89 7.31
C ALA A 109 -7.85 -13.69 6.13
N GLU A 110 -8.38 -13.34 4.95
CA GLU A 110 -7.56 -13.09 3.76
C GLU A 110 -6.71 -11.82 3.91
N ALA A 111 -7.28 -10.75 4.47
CA ALA A 111 -6.51 -9.54 4.80
C ALA A 111 -5.38 -9.82 5.79
N GLY A 112 -5.66 -10.60 6.84
CA GLY A 112 -4.68 -11.03 7.83
C GLY A 112 -3.53 -11.83 7.22
N ARG A 113 -3.83 -12.75 6.28
CA ARG A 113 -2.81 -13.49 5.54
C ARG A 113 -1.89 -12.57 4.73
N THR A 114 -2.45 -11.60 4.03
CA THR A 114 -1.66 -10.59 3.30
C THR A 114 -0.80 -9.77 4.26
N LEU A 115 -1.34 -9.37 5.41
CA LEU A 115 -0.62 -8.59 6.43
C LEU A 115 0.53 -9.38 7.08
N ASP A 116 0.36 -10.68 7.33
CA ASP A 116 1.46 -11.54 7.78
C ASP A 116 2.59 -11.62 6.73
N ALA A 117 2.23 -11.70 5.44
CA ALA A 117 3.22 -11.69 4.37
C ALA A 117 3.91 -10.32 4.23
N VAL A 118 3.18 -9.21 4.43
CA VAL A 118 3.75 -7.85 4.49
C VAL A 118 4.76 -7.74 5.63
N LEU A 119 4.42 -8.22 6.83
CA LEU A 119 5.33 -8.22 7.98
C LEU A 119 6.61 -9.01 7.67
N GLY A 120 6.48 -10.18 7.02
CA GLY A 120 7.61 -11.06 6.72
C GLY A 120 8.49 -10.61 5.53
N GLN A 121 7.93 -9.91 4.55
CA GLN A 121 8.61 -9.67 3.26
C GLN A 121 8.73 -8.20 2.85
N LEU A 122 7.85 -7.33 3.35
CA LEU A 122 7.81 -5.89 3.04
C LEU A 122 8.12 -5.06 4.29
N SER A 123 8.76 -5.66 5.29
CA SER A 123 9.31 -4.95 6.44
C SER A 123 10.76 -5.35 6.69
N VAL A 124 11.59 -4.40 7.13
CA VAL A 124 12.97 -4.64 7.54
C VAL A 124 13.17 -3.99 8.90
N GLU A 125 13.54 -4.79 9.90
CA GLU A 125 13.60 -4.39 11.31
C GLU A 125 12.29 -3.72 11.78
N GLY A 126 11.15 -4.23 11.29
CA GLY A 126 9.83 -3.74 11.63
C GLY A 126 9.48 -2.37 11.03
N VAL A 127 10.22 -1.87 10.05
CA VAL A 127 9.85 -0.68 9.26
C VAL A 127 9.36 -1.10 7.90
N LEU A 128 8.23 -0.55 7.43
CA LEU A 128 7.67 -0.83 6.12
C LEU A 128 8.60 -0.33 5.00
N VAL A 129 8.87 -1.16 4.01
CA VAL A 129 9.72 -0.85 2.84
C VAL A 129 9.02 -1.22 1.54
N GLU A 130 9.40 -0.57 0.44
CA GLU A 130 8.98 -1.00 -0.90
C GLU A 130 9.88 -2.12 -1.41
N PRO A 131 9.38 -3.02 -2.28
CA PRO A 131 10.13 -4.17 -2.80
C PRO A 131 11.11 -3.78 -3.92
N PHE A 132 12.01 -2.81 -3.69
CA PHE A 132 12.95 -2.29 -4.71
C PHE A 132 13.88 -3.37 -5.32
N GLN A 133 14.13 -4.47 -4.61
CA GLN A 133 14.96 -5.57 -5.12
C GLN A 133 14.22 -6.48 -6.11
N GLN A 134 12.89 -6.37 -6.19
CA GLN A 134 12.04 -7.19 -7.06
C GLN A 134 11.76 -6.49 -8.42
N THR A 135 12.36 -5.33 -8.68
CA THR A 135 12.02 -4.47 -9.82
C THR A 135 13.25 -4.19 -10.70
N ALA A 136 13.03 -4.01 -12.00
CA ALA A 136 13.96 -3.26 -12.86
C ALA A 136 13.80 -1.74 -12.68
N ASP A 137 12.73 -1.34 -11.98
CA ASP A 137 12.45 0.03 -11.56
C ASP A 137 13.49 0.43 -10.52
N ALA A 138 14.60 0.98 -10.99
CA ALA A 138 15.61 1.57 -10.13
C ALA A 138 14.94 2.54 -9.14
N LEU A 139 15.55 2.65 -7.96
CA LEU A 139 15.21 3.65 -6.96
C LEU A 139 14.96 5.00 -7.66
N PRO A 140 13.90 5.73 -7.26
CA PRO A 140 13.55 7.00 -7.89
C PRO A 140 14.80 7.86 -8.08
N PRO A 141 15.05 8.35 -9.31
CA PRO A 141 16.24 9.13 -9.59
C PRO A 141 16.27 10.38 -8.70
N PRO A 142 17.44 10.99 -8.51
CA PRO A 142 17.55 12.27 -7.83
C PRO A 142 16.61 13.31 -8.46
N CYS A 143 16.14 14.27 -7.67
CA CYS A 143 15.28 15.36 -8.17
C CYS A 143 16.12 16.31 -9.01
N THR A 144 16.26 16.00 -10.30
CA THR A 144 17.16 16.75 -11.17
C THR A 144 16.48 17.40 -12.37
N GLU A 145 15.16 17.37 -12.50
CA GLU A 145 14.46 18.01 -13.62
C GLU A 145 13.07 18.51 -13.22
N ASN A 146 12.54 19.53 -13.92
CA ASN A 146 11.17 20.08 -13.76
C ASN A 146 10.07 19.10 -14.23
N HIS A 147 10.26 17.80 -14.01
CA HIS A 147 9.37 16.73 -14.41
C HIS A 147 9.21 15.72 -13.26
N ASP A 148 8.10 14.99 -13.29
CA ASP A 148 7.87 13.88 -12.37
C ASP A 148 9.03 12.87 -12.48
N PRO A 149 9.75 12.54 -11.39
CA PRO A 149 10.81 11.54 -11.46
C PRO A 149 10.25 10.22 -11.98
N ALA A 150 11.08 9.48 -12.73
CA ALA A 150 10.76 8.11 -13.08
C ALA A 150 10.40 7.33 -11.80
N ASN A 151 9.26 6.64 -11.83
CA ASN A 151 8.70 5.93 -10.67
C ASN A 151 8.32 6.82 -9.47
N GLY A 152 7.99 8.10 -9.71
CA GLY A 152 7.53 9.04 -8.67
C GLY A 152 6.27 8.57 -7.92
N ASP A 153 5.46 7.70 -8.50
CA ASP A 153 4.28 7.10 -7.87
C ASP A 153 4.63 6.34 -6.58
N LEU A 154 5.82 5.72 -6.53
CA LEU A 154 6.35 4.99 -5.36
C LEU A 154 6.35 5.85 -4.08
N TYR A 155 6.39 7.18 -4.22
CA TYR A 155 6.39 8.13 -3.11
C TYR A 155 5.12 8.07 -2.25
N SER A 156 4.00 7.65 -2.84
CA SER A 156 2.70 7.59 -2.20
C SER A 156 2.33 6.21 -1.64
N PHE A 157 3.00 5.14 -2.08
CA PHE A 157 2.51 3.77 -1.94
C PHE A 157 2.37 3.30 -0.49
N LYS A 158 3.39 3.51 0.35
CA LYS A 158 3.30 3.25 1.79
C LYS A 158 2.19 4.05 2.48
N GLY A 159 1.91 5.25 2.00
CA GLY A 159 0.84 6.11 2.51
C GLY A 159 -0.54 5.49 2.33
N VAL A 160 -0.80 4.96 1.13
CA VAL A 160 -2.03 4.21 0.82
C VAL A 160 -2.14 3.00 1.75
N PHE A 161 -1.05 2.25 1.92
CA PHE A 161 -1.03 1.11 2.84
C PHE A 161 -1.39 1.50 4.28
N MET A 162 -0.80 2.57 4.82
CA MET A 162 -1.02 2.98 6.21
C MET A 162 -2.47 3.38 6.50
N LEU A 163 -3.16 4.03 5.55
CA LEU A 163 -4.57 4.36 5.71
C LEU A 163 -5.43 3.10 5.82
N GLN A 164 -5.18 2.12 4.96
CA GLN A 164 -5.94 0.87 4.93
C GLN A 164 -5.64 -0.02 6.13
N LEU A 165 -4.38 -0.03 6.60
CA LEU A 165 -3.99 -0.74 7.81
C LEU A 165 -4.68 -0.18 9.05
N ALA A 166 -4.75 1.14 9.20
CA ALA A 166 -5.47 1.76 10.32
C ALA A 166 -6.96 1.37 10.31
N ASP A 167 -7.59 1.36 9.13
CA ASP A 167 -8.98 0.97 8.97
C ASP A 167 -9.23 -0.51 9.33
N PHE A 168 -8.32 -1.40 8.93
CA PHE A 168 -8.33 -2.81 9.29
C PHE A 168 -8.15 -3.03 10.79
N LEU A 169 -7.21 -2.35 11.44
CA LEU A 169 -6.97 -2.49 12.89
C LEU A 169 -8.22 -2.13 13.68
N ASN A 170 -8.88 -1.02 13.33
CA ASN A 170 -10.14 -0.61 13.93
C ASN A 170 -11.26 -1.67 13.70
N ALA A 171 -11.45 -2.11 12.45
CA ALA A 171 -12.48 -3.12 12.15
C ALA A 171 -12.23 -4.48 12.82
N SER A 172 -10.97 -4.88 12.96
CA SER A 172 -10.58 -6.15 13.59
C SER A 172 -10.69 -6.12 15.12
N ALA A 173 -10.58 -4.95 15.74
CA ALA A 173 -10.83 -4.78 17.17
C ALA A 173 -12.31 -5.03 17.52
N ASP A 174 -13.21 -4.68 16.60
CA ASP A 174 -14.66 -4.89 16.72
C ASP A 174 -15.11 -6.32 16.38
N LEU A 175 -14.18 -7.24 16.10
CA LEU A 175 -14.51 -8.60 15.68
C LEU A 175 -15.27 -9.36 16.78
N ARG A 176 -16.60 -9.46 16.60
CA ARG A 176 -17.47 -10.24 17.50
C ARG A 176 -17.56 -11.68 17.02
N LEU A 177 -16.78 -12.55 17.61
CA LEU A 177 -16.86 -13.99 17.36
C LEU A 177 -17.90 -14.65 18.29
N PRO A 178 -18.62 -15.68 17.82
CA PRO A 178 -19.36 -16.57 18.71
C PRO A 178 -18.44 -17.12 19.80
N ALA A 179 -19.00 -17.39 20.98
CA ALA A 179 -18.23 -17.99 22.08
C ALA A 179 -17.53 -19.27 21.59
N HIS A 180 -16.21 -19.36 21.84
CA HIS A 180 -15.33 -20.47 21.45
C HIS A 180 -15.03 -20.63 19.94
N ALA A 181 -15.47 -19.71 19.07
CA ALA A 181 -15.01 -19.70 17.68
C ALA A 181 -13.54 -19.22 17.63
N PRO A 182 -12.64 -19.90 16.88
CA PRO A 182 -11.27 -19.46 16.73
C PRO A 182 -11.21 -18.14 15.96
N SER A 183 -10.23 -17.30 16.32
CA SER A 183 -9.93 -16.09 15.56
C SER A 183 -9.54 -16.45 14.11
N PRO A 184 -10.07 -15.75 13.09
CA PRO A 184 -9.60 -15.87 11.72
C PRO A 184 -8.20 -15.27 11.52
N LEU A 185 -7.74 -14.47 12.48
CA LEU A 185 -6.45 -13.80 12.48
C LEU A 185 -5.46 -14.56 13.36
N ARG A 186 -4.19 -14.60 12.94
CA ARG A 186 -3.09 -15.16 13.73
C ARG A 186 -2.96 -14.46 15.09
N ASP A 187 -2.69 -15.24 16.13
CA ASP A 187 -2.39 -14.71 17.46
C ASP A 187 -1.18 -13.76 17.40
N GLY A 188 -1.32 -12.58 18.04
CA GLY A 188 -0.28 -11.56 18.08
C GLY A 188 -0.19 -10.64 16.86
N ILE A 189 -0.90 -10.93 15.76
CA ILE A 189 -0.80 -10.11 14.53
C ILE A 189 -1.12 -8.63 14.78
N ARG A 190 -2.10 -8.33 15.64
CA ARG A 190 -2.44 -6.94 16.00
C ARG A 190 -1.26 -6.22 16.65
N THR A 191 -0.58 -6.88 17.58
CA THR A 191 0.62 -6.33 18.25
C THR A 191 1.74 -6.09 17.24
N ASP A 192 1.99 -7.04 16.35
CA ASP A 192 3.02 -6.93 15.33
C ASP A 192 2.73 -5.76 14.35
N LEU A 193 1.47 -5.59 13.96
CA LEU A 193 1.03 -4.51 13.08
C LEU A 193 1.08 -3.13 13.74
N VAL A 194 0.71 -3.03 15.02
CA VAL A 194 0.89 -1.80 15.80
C VAL A 194 2.37 -1.46 15.89
N GLN A 195 3.23 -2.45 16.14
CA GLN A 195 4.68 -2.23 16.20
C GLN A 195 5.25 -1.80 14.84
N LEU A 196 4.75 -2.33 13.72
CA LEU A 196 5.12 -1.89 12.37
C LEU A 196 4.83 -0.38 12.19
N ILE A 197 3.67 0.10 12.64
CA ILE A 197 3.30 1.53 12.57
C ILE A 197 4.23 2.37 13.45
N LEU A 198 4.44 1.96 14.70
CA LEU A 198 5.30 2.68 15.66
C LEU A 198 6.75 2.78 15.13
N ASN A 199 7.35 1.65 14.77
CA ASN A 199 8.71 1.61 14.24
C ASN A 199 8.84 2.43 12.95
N SER A 200 7.87 2.32 12.04
CA SER A 200 7.90 3.09 10.79
C SER A 200 7.80 4.59 11.04
N SER A 201 6.97 5.02 12.00
CA SER A 201 6.80 6.42 12.35
C SER A 201 8.02 7.02 13.04
N ASP A 202 8.66 6.27 13.95
CA ASP A 202 9.91 6.69 14.60
C ASP A 202 11.04 6.81 13.57
N ALA A 203 11.13 5.83 12.67
CA ALA A 203 12.12 5.83 11.61
C ALA A 203 11.91 7.00 10.63
N ALA A 204 10.67 7.24 10.17
CA ALA A 204 10.33 8.40 9.34
C ALA A 204 10.63 9.72 10.04
N TRP A 205 10.29 9.84 11.33
CA TRP A 205 10.58 11.03 12.14
C TRP A 205 12.08 11.27 12.27
N SER A 206 12.89 10.23 12.46
CA SER A 206 14.35 10.34 12.56
C SER A 206 15.01 10.84 11.26
N LEU A 207 14.37 10.60 10.10
CA LEU A 207 14.87 10.95 8.77
C LEU A 207 14.33 12.27 8.22
N ARG A 208 13.51 12.99 9.00
CA ARG A 208 12.88 14.24 8.54
C ARG A 208 13.90 15.37 8.30
N ASP A 209 13.64 16.19 7.31
CA ASP A 209 14.36 17.44 7.05
C ASP A 209 13.67 18.63 7.74
N GLN A 210 14.42 19.40 8.51
CA GLN A 210 13.96 20.66 9.11
C GLN A 210 14.21 21.84 8.15
N PRO A 211 13.41 22.92 8.23
CA PRO A 211 13.74 24.16 7.53
C PRO A 211 15.12 24.72 7.97
N PRO A 212 15.83 25.48 7.12
CA PRO A 212 15.39 25.93 5.80
C PRO A 212 15.46 24.82 4.75
N TRP A 213 14.36 24.63 4.02
CA TRP A 213 14.32 23.65 2.95
C TRP A 213 15.14 24.19 1.79
N ARG A 214 16.21 23.49 1.44
CA ARG A 214 17.05 23.89 0.32
C ARG A 214 16.24 23.74 -0.96
N ALA A 215 15.96 24.86 -1.62
CA ALA A 215 15.52 24.80 -3.00
C ALA A 215 16.70 24.32 -3.85
N VAL A 216 16.64 23.05 -4.26
CA VAL A 216 17.49 22.60 -5.35
C VAL A 216 16.84 23.16 -6.61
N PRO A 217 17.56 23.89 -7.50
CA PRO A 217 16.99 24.46 -8.73
C PRO A 217 16.31 23.45 -9.67
N ALA A 218 16.39 22.16 -9.33
CA ALA A 218 15.92 21.02 -10.08
C ALA A 218 14.90 20.16 -9.30
N ASP A 219 14.55 20.54 -8.07
CA ASP A 219 13.40 19.98 -7.36
C ASP A 219 12.16 20.75 -7.82
N ALA A 220 11.38 20.16 -8.73
CA ALA A 220 10.13 20.72 -9.22
C ALA A 220 9.12 21.07 -8.09
N CYS A 221 9.32 20.50 -6.89
CA CYS A 221 8.50 20.71 -5.70
C CYS A 221 9.16 21.65 -4.67
N ALA A 222 10.36 22.15 -4.96
CA ALA A 222 10.96 23.24 -4.22
C ALA A 222 10.52 24.58 -4.80
N ASP A 223 9.44 25.13 -4.25
CA ASP A 223 9.13 26.53 -4.47
C ASP A 223 10.28 27.38 -3.89
N GLY A 224 10.96 28.12 -4.75
CA GLY A 224 12.04 29.04 -4.36
C GLY A 224 11.59 30.08 -3.33
N ALA A 225 10.29 30.40 -3.30
CA ALA A 225 9.67 31.23 -2.27
C ALA A 225 9.72 30.59 -0.87
N LEU A 226 9.96 29.29 -0.73
CA LEU A 226 10.08 28.63 0.57
C LEU A 226 11.53 28.49 1.05
N SER A 227 12.52 28.79 0.18
CA SER A 227 13.94 28.58 0.47
C SER A 227 14.51 29.46 1.60
N HIS A 228 13.82 30.56 1.91
CA HIS A 228 14.21 31.51 2.95
C HIS A 228 13.49 31.28 4.29
N LEU A 229 12.53 30.35 4.35
CA LEU A 229 11.81 30.05 5.58
C LEU A 229 12.71 29.29 6.54
N THR A 230 12.97 29.88 7.71
CA THR A 230 13.75 29.27 8.79
C THR A 230 12.90 28.50 9.79
N GLU A 231 11.57 28.60 9.65
CA GLU A 231 10.57 27.95 10.50
C GLU A 231 9.49 27.33 9.60
N GLY A 232 8.88 26.25 10.07
CA GLY A 232 7.89 25.49 9.30
C GLY A 232 7.85 24.01 9.67
N PRO A 233 6.88 23.26 9.14
CA PRO A 233 6.78 21.84 9.40
C PRO A 233 7.97 21.05 8.82
N PRO A 234 8.36 19.93 9.43
CA PRO A 234 9.38 19.06 8.83
C PRO A 234 8.89 18.48 7.50
N LYS A 235 9.84 18.19 6.61
CA LYS A 235 9.61 17.40 5.40
C LYS A 235 10.11 15.98 5.58
N PHE A 236 9.43 15.02 4.98
CA PHE A 236 9.75 13.60 5.13
C PHE A 236 10.18 13.00 3.79
N PRO A 237 11.27 12.20 3.76
CA PRO A 237 11.65 11.45 2.58
C PRO A 237 10.72 10.25 2.36
N MET A 238 10.71 9.72 1.14
CA MET A 238 10.00 8.48 0.82
C MET A 238 10.53 7.26 1.58
N TYR A 239 11.85 7.18 1.78
CA TYR A 239 12.46 6.07 2.52
C TYR A 239 12.34 6.31 4.02
N TRP A 240 11.66 5.41 4.72
CA TRP A 240 11.63 5.41 6.19
C TRP A 240 12.77 4.57 6.78
N LYS A 241 13.43 3.74 5.95
CA LYS A 241 14.61 2.97 6.30
C LYS A 241 15.54 2.86 5.10
N PHE A 242 16.85 3.01 5.33
CA PHE A 242 17.87 2.72 4.33
C PHE A 242 18.21 1.23 4.36
N LEU A 243 18.17 0.58 3.19
CA LEU A 243 18.57 -0.81 3.04
C LEU A 243 20.09 -0.88 2.79
N ALA A 244 20.81 -1.61 3.64
CA ALA A 244 22.26 -1.79 3.50
C ALA A 244 22.59 -2.76 2.35
N GLY A 245 23.68 -2.50 1.61
CA GLY A 245 24.18 -3.39 0.55
C GLY A 245 23.81 -3.01 -0.89
N GLU A 246 23.17 -1.86 -1.12
CA GLU A 246 22.98 -1.32 -2.46
C GLU A 246 24.31 -0.73 -2.99
N PRO A 247 24.90 -1.28 -4.07
CA PRO A 247 26.18 -0.79 -4.59
C PRO A 247 26.06 0.69 -5.00
N GLY A 248 26.83 1.57 -4.33
CA GLY A 248 26.98 2.99 -4.72
C GLY A 248 26.31 4.05 -3.82
N ARG A 249 25.76 3.71 -2.65
CA ARG A 249 25.11 4.70 -1.77
C ARG A 249 25.90 4.99 -0.48
N THR A 250 26.72 6.04 -0.50
CA THR A 250 26.85 6.95 0.64
C THR A 250 25.61 7.83 0.65
N ALA A 251 24.78 7.82 1.72
CA ALA A 251 23.56 8.61 1.95
C ALA A 251 22.81 9.06 0.66
N PRO A 252 21.65 8.47 0.32
CA PRO A 252 21.07 8.67 -1.02
C PRO A 252 20.99 10.15 -1.36
N ALA A 253 21.45 10.49 -2.57
CA ALA A 253 21.10 11.74 -3.21
C ALA A 253 19.62 12.01 -2.92
N ARG A 254 19.32 13.14 -2.26
CA ARG A 254 18.00 13.37 -1.62
C ARG A 254 16.90 13.12 -2.66
N VAL A 255 16.08 12.10 -2.41
CA VAL A 255 14.83 11.85 -3.16
C VAL A 255 13.84 12.97 -2.89
N CYS A 256 12.85 13.11 -3.76
CA CYS A 256 11.98 14.28 -3.73
C CYS A 256 11.10 14.25 -2.51
N GLN A 257 10.98 15.42 -1.88
CA GLN A 257 10.10 15.64 -0.73
C GLN A 257 8.88 16.44 -1.19
N ASP A 258 8.17 15.86 -2.15
CA ASP A 258 6.97 16.42 -2.76
C ASP A 258 5.71 16.10 -1.96
N SER A 259 4.55 16.54 -2.47
CA SER A 259 3.25 16.27 -1.85
C SER A 259 2.97 14.78 -1.65
N ARG A 260 3.45 13.88 -2.52
CA ARG A 260 3.22 12.43 -2.40
C ARG A 260 3.95 11.85 -1.19
N THR A 261 5.23 12.20 -1.01
CA THR A 261 5.98 11.80 0.18
C THR A 261 5.41 12.41 1.46
N GLN A 262 4.97 13.67 1.41
CA GLN A 262 4.38 14.33 2.58
C GLN A 262 3.02 13.73 2.95
N ILE A 263 2.17 13.41 1.98
CA ILE A 263 0.90 12.71 2.20
C ILE A 263 1.16 11.30 2.74
N SER A 264 2.19 10.61 2.23
CA SER A 264 2.58 9.30 2.73
C SER A 264 2.98 9.32 4.21
N ALA A 265 3.79 10.30 4.62
CA ALA A 265 4.13 10.51 6.02
C ALA A 265 2.91 10.94 6.86
N LEU A 266 2.05 11.81 6.33
CA LEU A 266 0.80 12.21 7.01
C LEU A 266 -0.08 10.99 7.30
N SER A 267 -0.31 10.12 6.31
CA SER A 267 -1.07 8.87 6.48
C SER A 267 -0.48 7.98 7.58
N LEU A 268 0.85 7.86 7.64
CA LEU A 268 1.55 7.12 8.70
C LEU A 268 1.29 7.73 10.08
N PHE A 269 1.42 9.04 10.25
CA PHE A 269 1.22 9.69 11.54
C PHE A 269 -0.25 9.71 11.98
N VAL A 270 -1.19 9.77 11.03
CA VAL A 270 -2.61 9.57 11.32
C VAL A 270 -2.85 8.15 11.84
N ALA A 271 -2.30 7.13 11.17
CA ALA A 271 -2.39 5.74 11.63
C ALA A 271 -1.76 5.56 13.03
N HIS A 272 -0.60 6.17 13.27
CA HIS A 272 0.06 6.18 14.58
C HIS A 272 -0.84 6.77 15.67
N ALA A 273 -1.42 7.95 15.44
CA ALA A 273 -2.27 8.62 16.42
C ALA A 273 -3.50 7.78 16.80
N LEU A 274 -4.09 7.09 15.81
CA LEU A 274 -5.22 6.20 16.03
C LEU A 274 -4.85 5.03 16.95
N VAL A 275 -3.73 4.34 16.69
CA VAL A 275 -3.33 3.19 17.53
C VAL A 275 -2.87 3.58 18.94
N LEU A 276 -2.33 4.80 19.12
CA LEU A 276 -2.05 5.32 20.46
C LEU A 276 -3.33 5.61 21.24
N SER A 277 -4.35 6.18 20.60
CA SER A 277 -5.61 6.51 21.28
C SER A 277 -6.32 5.27 21.87
N GLU A 278 -6.21 4.13 21.19
CA GLU A 278 -6.77 2.85 21.65
C GLU A 278 -5.96 2.25 22.81
N THR A 279 -4.63 2.38 22.79
CA THR A 279 -3.78 1.89 23.89
C THR A 279 -3.97 2.70 25.17
N PHE A 280 -4.15 4.01 25.07
CA PHE A 280 -4.47 4.85 26.23
C PHE A 280 -5.89 4.65 26.76
N SER A 281 -6.86 4.28 25.92
CA SER A 281 -8.23 3.98 26.37
C SER A 281 -8.36 2.63 27.10
N ALA A 282 -7.35 1.78 27.01
CA ALA A 282 -7.29 0.46 27.66
C ALA A 282 -6.53 0.48 29.01
N LEU A 283 -5.96 1.62 29.41
CA LEU A 283 -5.28 1.86 30.68
C LEU A 283 -6.20 2.61 31.67
#